data_AF-A0A819C1G5-F1
#
_entry.id   AF-A0A819C1G5-F1
#
_cell.length_a   1.000
_cell.length_b   1.000
_cell.length_c   1.000
_cell.angle_alpha   90.00
_cell.angle_beta   90.00
_cell.angle_gamma   90.00
#
_symmetry.space_group_name_H-M   'P 1'
#
loop_
_entity.id
_entity.type
_entity.pdbx_description
1 polymer ?
#
loop_
_entity_poly.entity_id
_entity_poly.type
_entity_poly.pdbx_seq_one_letter_code
_entity_poly.pdbx_strand_id
1 'polypeptide(L)'
;MMDYGDLEEDTLGMTLTSGTCTLKKDAQNLVGISIGGGAPLCPCLYIVQIFDNTPASKEGFLAAGDEIVSVNGKTVKGRTKVEVAKLIQASKSEVTIHYNKLHAQSKEGKTLDIVLKKMKHRIVETMSSTTADALGLSRAILCNDGLIKKLDELERTSELYRGLIEHTRSVLKAIFELAHTHRNFGDAFANIGAREPQFKASEAFTKFGEAHRQIDRHAITLLRTVKPMIADLNTYLTKAIPDTKLTIEKYADAKFEYLSYCLKVKEMDDEECSYAALQEPLYRVETGNYEYRLILRCRQLARERFAKMRADVLVKLELLDQKHVQDIVFQLHRFITALDKYHKDCNDVMKEADIFPIEVDLTIPTLRTIGNNDADEIDNENGEANGDDLFHDDQQENISNPQKTVEDVDLLNIGQ
;
A
#
# COMPACT_ATOMS: atom_id res chain seq x y z
N MET A 1 41.64 -39.89 19.81
CA MET A 1 40.30 -39.99 19.20
C MET A 1 39.34 -39.80 20.36
N MET A 2 38.65 -38.65 20.46
CA MET A 2 37.65 -38.48 21.52
C MET A 2 36.55 -39.52 21.28
N ASP A 3 36.25 -40.29 22.32
CA ASP A 3 35.17 -41.26 22.28
C ASP A 3 33.83 -40.52 22.43
N TYR A 4 33.20 -40.21 21.30
CA TYR A 4 31.88 -39.58 21.28
C TYR A 4 30.75 -40.55 21.67
N GLY A 5 31.06 -41.78 22.09
CA GLY A 5 30.09 -42.77 22.56
C GLY A 5 29.36 -42.38 23.85
N ASP A 6 29.99 -41.56 24.69
CA ASP A 6 29.54 -41.29 26.06
C ASP A 6 29.08 -39.83 26.34
N LEU A 7 29.08 -38.95 25.32
CA LEU A 7 28.59 -37.57 25.49
C LEU A 7 27.07 -37.52 25.33
N GLU A 8 26.37 -37.15 26.41
CA GLU A 8 24.92 -36.95 26.40
C GLU A 8 24.55 -35.75 25.51
N GLU A 9 23.76 -36.00 24.47
CA GLU A 9 23.28 -34.95 23.57
C GLU A 9 22.20 -34.11 24.26
N ASP A 10 22.37 -32.78 24.24
CA ASP A 10 21.39 -31.85 24.78
C ASP A 10 20.36 -31.52 23.69
N THR A 11 19.28 -32.30 23.66
CA THR A 11 18.21 -32.16 22.66
C THR A 11 17.33 -30.93 22.88
N LEU A 12 17.47 -30.21 24.00
CA LEU A 12 16.62 -29.08 24.40
C LEU A 12 15.10 -29.40 24.38
N GLY A 13 14.75 -30.68 24.57
CA GLY A 13 13.36 -31.15 24.53
C GLY A 13 12.76 -31.32 23.12
N MET A 14 13.55 -31.15 22.05
CA MET A 14 13.10 -31.39 20.69
C MET A 14 13.01 -32.88 20.37
N THR A 15 12.05 -33.25 19.53
CA THR A 15 11.85 -34.65 19.13
C THR A 15 12.52 -34.96 17.80
N LEU A 16 12.98 -36.21 17.66
CA LEU A 16 13.63 -36.72 16.47
C LEU A 16 12.84 -37.86 15.86
N THR A 17 12.82 -37.93 14.53
CA THR A 17 12.28 -39.11 13.81
C THR A 17 13.28 -39.59 12.78
N SER A 18 13.70 -40.83 12.89
CA SER A 18 14.61 -41.44 11.92
C SER A 18 13.88 -41.69 10.60
N GLY A 19 14.56 -41.40 9.50
CA GLY A 19 14.08 -41.61 8.15
C GLY A 19 15.20 -42.01 7.21
N THR A 20 14.83 -42.43 6.01
CA THR A 20 15.75 -42.71 4.92
C THR A 20 15.21 -42.11 3.64
N CYS A 21 16.07 -41.48 2.85
CA CYS A 21 15.72 -41.00 1.51
C CYS A 21 16.81 -41.38 0.53
N THR A 22 16.42 -41.66 -0.72
CA THR A 22 17.37 -41.90 -1.81
C THR A 22 17.25 -40.75 -2.79
N LEU A 23 18.35 -40.01 -2.97
CA LEU A 23 18.41 -38.85 -3.83
C LEU A 23 19.17 -39.20 -5.10
N LYS A 24 18.54 -38.98 -6.25
CA LYS A 24 19.22 -39.04 -7.55
C LYS A 24 19.98 -37.75 -7.80
N LYS A 25 21.26 -37.86 -8.11
CA LYS A 25 22.12 -36.70 -8.35
C LYS A 25 21.73 -35.93 -9.60
N ASP A 26 22.00 -34.62 -9.60
CA ASP A 26 21.82 -33.78 -10.77
C ASP A 26 22.92 -33.96 -11.82
N ALA A 27 22.83 -33.20 -12.92
CA ALA A 27 23.81 -33.23 -14.01
C ALA A 27 25.22 -32.80 -13.56
N GLN A 28 25.34 -32.10 -12.44
CA GLN A 28 26.60 -31.66 -11.83
C GLN A 28 27.12 -32.66 -10.78
N ASN A 29 26.49 -33.84 -10.65
CA ASN A 29 26.83 -34.87 -9.67
C ASN A 29 26.65 -34.39 -8.20
N LEU A 30 25.71 -33.46 -7.97
CA LEU A 30 25.37 -32.91 -6.66
C LEU A 30 23.98 -33.36 -6.20
N VAL A 31 23.80 -33.42 -4.88
CA VAL A 31 22.50 -33.66 -4.23
C VAL A 31 21.83 -32.38 -3.74
N GLY A 32 22.61 -31.31 -3.52
CA GLY A 32 22.10 -29.99 -3.15
C GLY A 32 21.93 -29.70 -1.65
N ILE A 33 22.80 -30.24 -0.80
CA ILE A 33 22.84 -29.93 0.64
C ILE A 33 24.20 -29.35 1.05
N SER A 34 24.19 -28.48 2.06
CA SER A 34 25.38 -28.06 2.80
C SER A 34 25.41 -28.76 4.16
N ILE A 35 26.60 -29.17 4.62
CA ILE A 35 26.79 -29.97 5.83
C ILE A 35 27.60 -29.17 6.86
N GLY A 36 27.12 -29.16 8.10
CA GLY A 36 27.76 -28.56 9.27
C GLY A 36 28.07 -29.60 10.35
N GLY A 37 28.75 -29.18 11.40
CA GLY A 37 29.20 -30.06 12.49
C GLY A 37 30.34 -31.00 12.08
N GLY A 38 30.33 -32.19 12.68
CA GLY A 38 31.35 -33.22 12.53
C GLY A 38 32.58 -33.05 13.43
N ALA A 39 33.39 -34.11 13.48
CA ALA A 39 34.60 -34.16 14.29
C ALA A 39 35.64 -33.10 13.85
N PRO A 40 36.49 -32.62 14.79
CA PRO A 40 36.60 -33.00 16.20
C PRO A 40 35.79 -32.10 17.15
N LEU A 41 34.92 -31.22 16.65
CA LEU A 41 34.22 -30.25 17.50
C LEU A 41 32.80 -30.69 17.85
N CYS A 42 32.11 -31.37 16.93
CA CYS A 42 30.72 -31.76 17.11
C CYS A 42 30.53 -33.27 16.85
N PRO A 43 29.81 -34.01 17.71
CA PRO A 43 29.59 -35.46 17.54
C PRO A 43 28.76 -35.81 16.31
N CYS A 44 27.87 -34.90 15.89
CA CYS A 44 26.89 -35.13 14.85
C CYS A 44 27.17 -34.26 13.61
N LEU A 45 26.66 -34.71 12.47
CA LEU A 45 26.65 -33.95 11.21
C LEU A 45 25.21 -33.58 10.90
N TYR A 46 24.98 -32.35 10.49
CA TYR A 46 23.63 -31.88 10.20
C TYR A 46 23.60 -31.00 8.96
N ILE A 47 22.41 -30.87 8.38
CA ILE A 47 22.19 -30.08 7.17
C ILE A 47 22.14 -28.61 7.54
N VAL A 48 23.04 -27.78 7.01
CA VAL A 48 23.04 -26.32 7.22
C VAL A 48 22.05 -25.64 6.27
N GLN A 49 22.01 -26.11 5.03
CA GLN A 49 21.17 -25.51 4.00
C GLN A 49 20.82 -26.54 2.93
N ILE A 50 19.61 -26.43 2.39
CA ILE A 50 19.21 -27.06 1.15
C ILE A 50 19.18 -25.99 0.07
N PHE A 51 19.75 -26.29 -1.09
CA PHE A 51 19.81 -25.35 -2.20
C PHE A 51 18.59 -25.51 -3.10
N ASP A 52 17.97 -24.40 -3.51
CA ASP A 52 16.80 -24.41 -4.38
C ASP A 52 17.11 -25.10 -5.72
N ASN A 53 16.09 -25.71 -6.34
CA ASN A 53 16.18 -26.39 -7.64
C ASN A 53 17.11 -27.62 -7.70
N THR A 54 17.62 -28.08 -6.56
CA THR A 54 18.44 -29.30 -6.45
C THR A 54 17.61 -30.55 -6.15
N PRO A 55 18.17 -31.77 -6.30
CA PRO A 55 17.45 -33.00 -5.95
C PRO A 55 16.90 -33.01 -4.51
N ALA A 56 17.70 -32.60 -3.52
CA ALA A 56 17.25 -32.56 -2.12
C ALA A 56 16.07 -31.61 -1.91
N SER A 57 16.06 -30.45 -2.58
CA SER A 57 14.95 -29.49 -2.52
C SER A 57 13.67 -30.03 -3.16
N LYS A 58 13.77 -30.75 -4.28
CA LYS A 58 12.61 -31.27 -5.03
C LYS A 58 11.94 -32.45 -4.33
N GLU A 59 12.72 -33.34 -3.73
CA GLU A 59 12.20 -34.49 -2.99
C GLU A 59 11.57 -34.08 -1.65
N GLY A 60 12.06 -33.03 -1.00
CA GLY A 60 11.43 -32.46 0.20
C GLY A 60 11.54 -33.29 1.49
N PHE A 61 12.24 -34.43 1.46
CA PHE A 61 12.43 -35.29 2.65
C PHE A 61 13.34 -34.67 3.70
N LEU A 62 14.37 -33.94 3.27
CA LEU A 62 15.38 -33.32 4.13
C LEU A 62 15.04 -31.86 4.42
N ALA A 63 15.52 -31.34 5.54
CA ALA A 63 15.45 -29.93 5.90
C ALA A 63 16.65 -29.50 6.77
N ALA A 64 16.92 -28.19 6.81
CA ALA A 64 18.02 -27.62 7.57
C ALA A 64 17.87 -27.91 9.07
N GLY A 65 18.92 -28.38 9.73
CA GLY A 65 18.92 -28.86 11.12
C GLY A 65 18.68 -30.37 11.26
N ASP A 66 18.30 -31.08 10.19
CA ASP A 66 18.24 -32.55 10.22
C ASP A 66 19.66 -33.13 10.37
N GLU A 67 19.80 -34.19 11.16
CA GLU A 67 21.06 -34.90 11.35
C GLU A 67 21.26 -35.95 10.24
N ILE A 68 22.49 -36.08 9.74
CA ILE A 68 22.92 -37.14 8.85
C ILE A 68 23.54 -38.25 9.69
N VAL A 69 22.88 -39.42 9.73
CA VAL A 69 23.31 -40.56 10.54
C VAL A 69 24.18 -41.52 9.72
N SER A 70 23.79 -41.77 8.47
CA SER A 70 24.57 -42.62 7.55
C SER A 70 24.38 -42.25 6.08
N VAL A 71 25.39 -42.56 5.27
CA VAL A 71 25.38 -42.37 3.81
C VAL A 71 25.70 -43.70 3.14
N ASN A 72 24.80 -44.20 2.30
CA ASN A 72 24.88 -45.51 1.63
C ASN A 72 25.23 -46.66 2.61
N GLY A 73 24.55 -46.68 3.75
CA GLY A 73 24.76 -47.69 4.80
C GLY A 73 26.03 -47.51 5.63
N LYS A 74 26.88 -46.49 5.37
CA LYS A 74 28.05 -46.18 6.19
C LYS A 74 27.72 -45.12 7.23
N THR A 75 27.81 -45.48 8.51
CA THR A 75 27.64 -44.54 9.62
C THR A 75 28.65 -43.38 9.53
N VAL A 76 28.14 -42.16 9.75
CA VAL A 76 28.95 -40.94 9.67
C VAL A 76 29.16 -40.24 11.02
N LYS A 77 28.58 -40.75 12.12
CA LYS A 77 28.86 -40.25 13.48
C LYS A 77 30.36 -40.25 13.75
N GLY A 78 30.89 -39.14 14.29
CA GLY A 78 32.32 -38.96 14.55
C GLY A 78 33.20 -38.74 13.31
N ARG A 79 32.65 -38.62 12.10
CA ARG A 79 33.40 -38.24 10.90
C ARG A 79 33.46 -36.72 10.73
N THR A 80 34.42 -36.26 9.94
CA THR A 80 34.51 -34.85 9.54
C THR A 80 33.52 -34.51 8.42
N LYS A 81 33.08 -33.25 8.33
CA LYS A 81 32.24 -32.77 7.21
C LYS A 81 32.82 -33.05 5.83
N VAL A 82 34.15 -33.00 5.70
CA VAL A 82 34.87 -33.26 4.44
C VAL A 82 34.77 -34.74 4.03
N GLU A 83 34.88 -35.67 4.99
CA GLU A 83 34.75 -37.10 4.72
C GLU A 83 33.34 -37.47 4.28
N VAL A 84 32.32 -36.91 4.91
CA VAL A 84 30.91 -37.15 4.52
C VAL A 84 30.62 -36.57 3.14
N ALA A 85 31.10 -35.35 2.85
CA ALA A 85 31.00 -34.77 1.52
C ALA A 85 31.64 -35.68 0.45
N LYS A 86 32.83 -36.24 0.73
CA LYS A 86 33.49 -37.21 -0.16
C LYS A 86 32.68 -38.50 -0.33
N LEU A 87 32.04 -39.03 0.71
CA LEU A 87 31.18 -40.21 0.62
C LEU A 87 29.98 -39.98 -0.31
N ILE A 88 29.32 -38.82 -0.18
CA ILE A 88 28.22 -38.43 -1.06
C ILE A 88 28.71 -38.27 -2.50
N GLN A 89 29.83 -37.56 -2.70
CA GLN A 89 30.42 -37.31 -4.01
C GLN A 89 30.89 -38.59 -4.72
N ALA A 90 31.44 -39.56 -3.99
CA ALA A 90 31.93 -40.83 -4.54
C ALA A 90 30.82 -41.75 -5.10
N SER A 91 29.57 -41.50 -4.72
CA SER A 91 28.42 -42.25 -5.24
C SER A 91 28.17 -41.90 -6.70
N LYS A 92 27.86 -42.89 -7.56
CA LYS A 92 27.73 -42.65 -9.02
C LYS A 92 26.47 -41.86 -9.38
N SER A 93 25.29 -42.43 -9.15
CA SER A 93 24.00 -41.87 -9.62
C SER A 93 23.05 -41.51 -8.49
N GLU A 94 23.06 -42.29 -7.41
CA GLU A 94 22.12 -42.16 -6.30
C GLU A 94 22.86 -42.21 -4.96
N VAL A 95 22.29 -41.53 -3.97
CA VAL A 95 22.79 -41.49 -2.60
C VAL A 95 21.63 -41.76 -1.66
N THR A 96 21.75 -42.81 -0.85
CA THR A 96 20.81 -43.09 0.24
C THR A 96 21.32 -42.43 1.52
N ILE A 97 20.53 -41.53 2.08
CA ILE A 97 20.84 -40.81 3.32
C ILE A 97 19.88 -41.30 4.40
N HIS A 98 20.43 -41.83 5.49
CA HIS A 98 19.66 -42.03 6.73
C HIS A 98 19.83 -40.79 7.60
N TYR A 99 18.72 -40.22 8.03
CA TYR A 99 18.69 -38.95 8.75
C TYR A 99 17.80 -39.03 9.98
N ASN A 100 18.08 -38.19 10.98
CA ASN A 100 17.14 -37.88 12.04
C ASN A 100 16.51 -36.53 11.77
N LYS A 101 15.20 -36.53 11.51
CA LYS A 101 14.40 -35.33 11.27
C LYS A 101 14.28 -34.56 12.57
N LEU A 102 14.69 -33.30 12.58
CA LEU A 102 14.49 -32.41 13.71
C LEU A 102 13.08 -31.79 13.64
N HIS A 103 12.25 -32.09 14.63
CA HIS A 103 10.92 -31.48 14.79
C HIS A 103 11.01 -30.29 15.72
N ALA A 104 11.35 -29.14 15.15
CA ALA A 104 11.38 -27.86 15.82
C ALA A 104 10.12 -27.04 15.48
N GLN A 105 9.47 -26.46 16.48
CA GLN A 105 8.37 -25.54 16.25
C GLN A 105 8.89 -24.13 15.96
N SER A 106 8.25 -23.41 15.02
CA SER A 106 8.65 -22.04 14.70
C SER A 106 8.53 -21.06 15.87
N LYS A 107 7.83 -21.42 16.97
CA LYS A 107 7.75 -20.62 18.20
C LYS A 107 9.00 -20.77 19.07
N GLU A 108 9.64 -21.94 19.08
CA GLU A 108 10.81 -22.23 19.92
C GLU A 108 12.02 -21.36 19.50
N GLY A 109 12.16 -21.08 18.20
CA GLY A 109 13.19 -20.17 17.69
C GLY A 109 12.83 -18.68 17.74
N LYS A 110 11.70 -18.27 18.34
CA LYS A 110 11.31 -16.84 18.45
C LYS A 110 11.76 -16.26 19.79
N THR A 111 13.07 -16.05 19.92
CA THR A 111 13.67 -15.45 21.12
C THR A 111 13.54 -13.92 21.11
N LEU A 112 13.70 -13.30 22.28
CA LEU A 112 13.76 -11.83 22.39
C LEU A 112 14.85 -11.24 21.49
N ASP A 113 15.98 -11.94 21.37
CA ASP A 113 17.09 -11.58 20.50
C ASP A 113 16.66 -11.49 19.01
N ILE A 114 15.91 -12.48 18.51
CA ILE A 114 15.33 -12.45 17.16
C ILE A 114 14.36 -11.28 16.98
N VAL A 115 13.53 -11.00 17.98
CA VAL A 115 12.59 -9.87 17.96
C VAL A 115 13.33 -8.53 17.89
N LEU A 116 14.37 -8.35 18.71
CA LEU A 116 15.21 -7.15 18.70
C LEU A 116 15.95 -6.98 17.38
N LYS A 117 16.49 -8.07 16.81
CA LYS A 117 17.10 -8.05 15.48
C LYS A 117 16.11 -7.64 14.39
N LYS A 118 14.88 -8.16 14.43
CA LYS A 118 13.81 -7.77 13.51
C LYS A 118 13.44 -6.29 13.65
N MET A 119 13.35 -5.78 14.88
CA MET A 119 13.11 -4.35 15.17
C MET A 119 14.25 -3.48 14.62
N LYS A 120 15.51 -3.90 14.84
CA LYS A 120 16.68 -3.23 14.26
C LYS A 120 16.57 -3.12 12.75
N HIS A 121 16.22 -4.21 12.06
CA HIS A 121 16.06 -4.21 10.61
C HIS A 121 14.97 -3.24 10.13
N ARG A 122 13.84 -3.18 10.85
CA ARG A 122 12.76 -2.23 10.55
C ARG A 122 13.20 -0.77 10.69
N ILE A 123 13.97 -0.45 11.73
CA ILE A 123 14.48 0.90 11.98
C ILE A 123 15.51 1.32 10.92
N VAL A 124 16.44 0.42 10.58
CA VAL A 124 17.50 0.71 9.60
C VAL A 124 16.93 0.95 8.20
N GLU A 125 15.85 0.28 7.82
CA GLU A 125 15.24 0.44 6.49
C GLU A 125 14.66 1.85 6.26
N THR A 126 14.18 2.52 7.32
CA THR A 126 13.62 3.88 7.21
C THR A 126 14.66 4.98 7.40
N MET A 127 15.90 4.62 7.72
CA MET A 127 16.98 5.58 7.99
C MET A 127 17.86 5.80 6.76
N SER A 128 18.38 7.02 6.64
CA SER A 128 19.42 7.29 5.65
C SER A 128 20.70 6.50 5.98
N SER A 129 21.49 6.20 4.96
CA SER A 129 22.76 5.48 5.13
C SER A 129 23.70 6.17 6.10
N THR A 130 23.78 7.50 6.06
CA THR A 130 24.64 8.30 6.93
C THR A 130 24.16 8.27 8.38
N THR A 131 22.84 8.35 8.60
CA THR A 131 22.24 8.26 9.95
C THR A 131 22.46 6.89 10.56
N ALA A 132 22.25 5.81 9.80
CA ALA A 132 22.44 4.45 10.30
C ALA A 132 23.90 4.19 10.69
N ASP A 133 24.86 4.64 9.87
CA ASP A 133 26.29 4.51 10.16
C ASP A 133 26.70 5.33 11.39
N ALA A 134 26.16 6.55 11.56
CA ALA A 134 26.40 7.38 12.74
C ALA A 134 25.89 6.74 14.05
N LEU A 135 24.82 5.93 13.96
CA LEU A 135 24.26 5.17 15.09
C LEU A 135 24.91 3.78 15.25
N GLY A 136 25.91 3.43 14.44
CA GLY A 136 26.57 2.12 14.48
C GLY A 136 25.68 0.96 14.03
N LEU A 137 24.57 1.22 13.35
CA LEU A 137 23.64 0.19 12.91
C LEU A 137 24.16 -0.46 11.61
N SER A 138 24.73 -1.66 11.74
CA SER A 138 25.27 -2.41 10.61
C SER A 138 24.24 -2.68 9.50
N ARG A 139 24.55 -2.26 8.27
CA ARG A 139 23.70 -2.34 7.06
C ARG A 139 23.93 -3.55 6.17
N ALA A 140 24.83 -4.47 6.52
CA ALA A 140 25.38 -5.51 5.61
C ALA A 140 24.35 -6.45 4.93
N ILE A 141 23.07 -6.39 5.30
CA ILE A 141 21.99 -7.24 4.78
C ILE A 141 20.79 -6.40 4.28
N LEU A 142 20.74 -5.10 4.58
CA LEU A 142 19.65 -4.20 4.22
C LEU A 142 20.19 -3.01 3.47
N CYS A 143 20.00 -3.00 2.16
CA CYS A 143 19.88 -1.78 1.39
C CYS A 143 19.25 -2.15 0.04
N ASN A 144 18.25 -1.37 -0.36
CA ASN A 144 17.79 -1.26 -1.75
C ASN A 144 16.79 -2.32 -2.27
N ASP A 145 15.74 -2.62 -1.50
CA ASP A 145 14.66 -3.48 -1.98
C ASP A 145 13.69 -2.71 -2.88
N GLY A 146 13.65 -3.08 -4.17
CA GLY A 146 12.78 -2.44 -5.15
C GLY A 146 11.29 -2.57 -4.82
N LEU A 147 10.87 -3.63 -4.12
CA LEU A 147 9.47 -3.80 -3.74
C LEU A 147 9.07 -2.87 -2.58
N ILE A 148 10.00 -2.57 -1.67
CA ILE A 148 9.74 -1.59 -0.61
C ILE A 148 9.68 -0.19 -1.22
N LYS A 149 10.54 0.15 -2.18
CA LYS A 149 10.46 1.43 -2.92
C LYS A 149 9.14 1.62 -3.66
N LYS A 150 8.49 0.54 -4.09
CA LYS A 150 7.16 0.59 -4.69
C LYS A 150 6.10 1.13 -3.72
N LEU A 151 6.29 1.05 -2.39
CA LEU A 151 5.40 1.72 -1.43
C LEU A 151 5.41 3.24 -1.62
N ASP A 152 6.59 3.85 -1.77
CA ASP A 152 6.72 5.30 -1.97
C ASP A 152 6.08 5.73 -3.29
N GLU A 153 6.19 4.92 -4.34
CA GLU A 153 5.53 5.16 -5.62
C GLU A 153 3.99 5.06 -5.49
N LEU A 154 3.49 4.06 -4.75
CA LEU A 154 2.06 3.92 -4.47
C LEU A 154 1.52 5.06 -3.60
N GLU A 155 2.32 5.60 -2.68
CA GLU A 155 1.95 6.78 -1.89
C GLU A 155 1.80 8.03 -2.75
N ARG A 156 2.79 8.33 -3.59
CA ARG A 156 2.70 9.45 -4.54
C ARG A 156 1.52 9.30 -5.50
N THR A 157 1.28 8.08 -5.96
CA THR A 157 0.13 7.78 -6.83
C THR A 157 -1.18 8.04 -6.07
N SER A 158 -1.30 7.58 -4.82
CA SER A 158 -2.45 7.84 -3.96
C SER A 158 -2.75 9.34 -3.80
N GLU A 159 -1.71 10.15 -3.56
CA GLU A 159 -1.84 11.62 -3.45
C GLU A 159 -2.36 12.25 -4.74
N LEU A 160 -1.83 11.84 -5.89
CA LEU A 160 -2.27 12.32 -7.20
C LEU A 160 -3.76 12.01 -7.43
N TYR A 161 -4.20 10.79 -7.13
CA TYR A 161 -5.61 10.41 -7.25
C TYR A 161 -6.51 11.17 -6.30
N ARG A 162 -6.06 11.40 -5.07
CA ARG A 162 -6.80 12.22 -4.09
C ARG A 162 -7.04 13.62 -4.65
N GLY A 163 -5.99 14.25 -5.18
CA GLY A 163 -6.10 15.55 -5.84
C GLY A 163 -7.03 15.52 -7.05
N LEU A 164 -6.93 14.50 -7.91
CA LEU A 164 -7.81 14.37 -9.07
C LEU A 164 -9.30 14.28 -8.68
N ILE A 165 -9.62 13.48 -7.66
CA ILE A 165 -11.00 13.33 -7.15
C ILE A 165 -11.50 14.66 -6.57
N GLU A 166 -10.66 15.33 -5.77
CA GLU A 166 -11.00 16.60 -5.13
C GLU A 166 -11.26 17.71 -6.15
N HIS A 167 -10.37 17.87 -7.13
CA HIS A 167 -10.55 18.84 -8.21
C HIS A 167 -11.77 18.52 -9.08
N THR A 168 -11.99 17.24 -9.42
CA THR A 168 -13.17 16.84 -10.20
C THR A 168 -14.46 17.18 -9.44
N ARG A 169 -14.51 16.91 -8.13
CA ARG A 169 -15.66 17.30 -7.29
C ARG A 169 -15.89 18.80 -7.27
N SER A 170 -14.83 19.59 -7.14
CA SER A 170 -14.90 21.06 -7.14
C SER A 170 -15.46 21.59 -8.47
N VAL A 171 -14.98 21.07 -9.61
CA VAL A 171 -15.50 21.42 -10.94
C VAL A 171 -16.97 21.06 -11.09
N LEU A 172 -17.39 19.85 -10.69
CA LEU A 172 -18.79 19.46 -10.76
C LEU A 172 -19.69 20.32 -9.87
N LYS A 173 -19.20 20.73 -8.69
CA LYS A 173 -19.92 21.65 -7.81
C LYS A 173 -20.11 23.03 -8.47
N ALA A 174 -19.06 23.59 -9.05
CA ALA A 174 -19.13 24.86 -9.77
C ALA A 174 -20.09 24.79 -10.98
N ILE A 175 -20.08 23.68 -11.72
CA ILE A 175 -21.02 23.45 -12.83
C ILE A 175 -22.46 23.34 -12.33
N PHE A 176 -22.68 22.69 -11.19
CA PHE A 176 -24.02 22.59 -10.59
C PHE A 176 -24.55 23.96 -10.14
N GLU A 177 -23.71 24.77 -9.47
CA GLU A 177 -24.06 26.13 -9.07
C GLU A 177 -24.37 27.01 -10.30
N LEU A 178 -23.54 26.91 -11.35
CA LEU A 178 -23.76 27.61 -12.61
C LEU A 178 -25.07 27.18 -13.29
N ALA A 179 -25.38 25.87 -13.30
CA ALA A 179 -26.64 25.34 -13.84
C ALA A 179 -27.86 25.95 -13.12
N HIS A 180 -27.80 26.03 -11.79
CA HIS A 180 -28.83 26.68 -10.99
C HIS A 180 -29.00 28.17 -11.36
N THR A 181 -27.90 28.90 -11.57
CA THR A 181 -27.97 30.28 -12.09
C THR A 181 -28.62 30.36 -13.46
N HIS A 182 -28.28 29.46 -14.39
CA HIS A 182 -28.91 29.39 -15.71
C HIS A 182 -30.43 29.16 -15.59
N ARG A 183 -30.87 28.26 -14.71
CA ARG A 183 -32.31 28.06 -14.46
C ARG A 183 -32.99 29.34 -13.98
N ASN A 184 -32.39 30.04 -13.02
CA ASN A 184 -32.93 31.29 -12.49
C ASN A 184 -33.01 32.39 -13.57
N PHE A 185 -31.99 32.51 -14.42
CA PHE A 185 -32.04 33.39 -15.59
C PHE A 185 -33.15 33.00 -16.55
N GLY A 186 -33.29 31.70 -16.83
CA GLY A 186 -34.35 31.18 -17.68
C GLY A 186 -35.75 31.57 -17.19
N ASP A 187 -35.99 31.46 -15.89
CA ASP A 187 -37.26 31.85 -15.26
C ASP A 187 -37.48 33.37 -15.28
N ALA A 188 -36.44 34.16 -15.03
CA ALA A 188 -36.50 35.62 -15.08
C ALA A 188 -36.82 36.14 -16.50
N PHE A 189 -36.11 35.65 -17.52
CA PHE A 189 -36.33 36.07 -18.91
C PHE A 189 -37.69 35.62 -19.43
N ALA A 190 -38.16 34.42 -19.07
CA ALA A 190 -39.52 33.98 -19.42
C ALA A 190 -40.59 34.90 -18.81
N ASN A 191 -40.41 35.34 -17.56
CA ASN A 191 -41.32 36.27 -16.91
C ASN A 191 -41.31 37.67 -17.55
N ILE A 192 -40.14 38.18 -17.93
CA ILE A 192 -40.01 39.46 -18.65
C ILE A 192 -40.70 39.35 -20.02
N GLY A 193 -40.39 38.31 -20.80
CA GLY A 193 -40.98 38.10 -22.12
C GLY A 193 -42.50 38.02 -22.09
N ALA A 194 -43.09 37.38 -21.07
CA ALA A 194 -44.54 37.29 -20.91
C ALA A 194 -45.23 38.64 -20.60
N ARG A 195 -44.48 39.63 -20.10
CA ARG A 195 -44.99 40.97 -19.73
C ARG A 195 -44.58 42.06 -20.70
N GLU A 196 -43.73 41.75 -21.67
CA GLU A 196 -43.17 42.70 -22.63
C GLU A 196 -44.19 43.03 -23.73
N PRO A 197 -44.64 44.30 -23.85
CA PRO A 197 -45.61 44.69 -24.87
C PRO A 197 -45.05 44.65 -26.31
N GLN A 198 -43.74 44.83 -26.49
CA GLN A 198 -43.14 44.74 -27.82
C GLN A 198 -42.94 43.28 -28.24
N PHE A 199 -43.68 42.84 -29.25
CA PHE A 199 -43.65 41.44 -29.74
C PHE A 199 -42.24 40.90 -30.00
N LYS A 200 -41.38 41.68 -30.68
CA LYS A 200 -40.00 41.25 -30.98
C LYS A 200 -39.13 41.07 -29.72
N ALA A 201 -39.29 41.94 -28.73
CA ALA A 201 -38.55 41.85 -27.47
C ALA A 201 -39.11 40.71 -26.60
N SER A 202 -40.43 40.53 -26.58
CA SER A 202 -41.10 39.39 -25.94
C SER A 202 -40.57 38.05 -26.47
N GLU A 203 -40.55 37.89 -27.80
CA GLU A 203 -40.00 36.69 -28.46
C GLU A 203 -38.52 36.49 -28.13
N ALA A 204 -37.73 37.57 -28.10
CA ALA A 204 -36.32 37.53 -27.73
C ALA A 204 -36.09 37.00 -26.31
N PHE A 205 -36.79 37.58 -25.33
CA PHE A 205 -36.69 37.17 -23.93
C PHE A 205 -37.18 35.73 -23.72
N THR A 206 -38.24 35.29 -24.42
CA THR A 206 -38.70 33.90 -24.33
C THR A 206 -37.66 32.92 -24.89
N LYS A 207 -37.09 33.18 -26.07
CA LYS A 207 -36.05 32.34 -26.66
C LYS A 207 -34.80 32.27 -25.79
N PHE A 208 -34.36 33.41 -25.26
CA PHE A 208 -33.20 33.46 -24.36
C PHE A 208 -33.47 32.74 -23.04
N GLY A 209 -34.67 32.90 -22.48
CA GLY A 209 -35.08 32.18 -21.28
C GLY A 209 -35.14 30.66 -21.48
N GLU A 210 -35.62 30.20 -22.63
CA GLU A 210 -35.63 28.78 -22.97
C GLU A 210 -34.21 28.22 -23.16
N ALA A 211 -33.32 28.95 -23.84
CA ALA A 211 -31.92 28.59 -24.00
C ALA A 211 -31.23 28.36 -22.65
N HIS A 212 -31.41 29.30 -21.71
CA HIS A 212 -30.90 29.17 -20.34
C HIS A 212 -31.45 27.95 -19.59
N ARG A 213 -32.75 27.63 -19.73
CA ARG A 213 -33.34 26.40 -19.16
C ARG A 213 -32.80 25.12 -19.82
N GLN A 214 -32.45 25.17 -21.10
CA GLN A 214 -31.83 24.03 -21.80
C GLN A 214 -30.40 23.80 -21.30
N ILE A 215 -29.60 24.86 -21.12
CA ILE A 215 -28.24 24.77 -20.56
C ILE A 215 -28.24 24.08 -19.18
N ASP A 216 -29.18 24.43 -18.29
CA ASP A 216 -29.38 23.74 -17.00
C ASP A 216 -29.58 22.22 -17.20
N ARG A 217 -30.48 21.82 -18.11
CA ARG A 217 -30.71 20.39 -18.42
C ARG A 217 -29.47 19.67 -18.95
N HIS A 218 -28.68 20.32 -19.80
CA HIS A 218 -27.42 19.77 -20.29
C HIS A 218 -26.40 19.60 -19.15
N ALA A 219 -26.32 20.57 -18.23
CA ALA A 219 -25.45 20.48 -17.07
C ALA A 219 -25.84 19.32 -16.13
N ILE A 220 -27.14 19.13 -15.85
CA ILE A 220 -27.62 17.99 -15.06
C ILE A 220 -27.24 16.65 -15.73
N THR A 221 -27.31 16.58 -17.05
CA THR A 221 -26.91 15.38 -17.82
C THR A 221 -25.40 15.11 -17.70
N LEU A 222 -24.57 16.15 -17.78
CA LEU A 222 -23.12 16.07 -17.52
C LEU A 222 -22.84 15.55 -16.11
N LEU A 223 -23.47 16.13 -15.08
CA LEU A 223 -23.27 15.73 -13.68
C LEU A 223 -23.62 14.25 -13.46
N ARG A 224 -24.75 13.78 -14.00
CA ARG A 224 -25.15 12.36 -13.94
C ARG A 224 -24.17 11.45 -14.66
N THR A 225 -23.61 11.91 -15.78
CA THR A 225 -22.65 11.14 -16.57
C THR A 225 -21.30 11.04 -15.87
N VAL A 226 -20.82 12.08 -15.20
CA VAL A 226 -19.50 12.10 -14.56
C VAL A 226 -19.53 11.55 -13.14
N LYS A 227 -20.63 11.67 -12.40
CA LYS A 227 -20.72 11.25 -10.98
C LYS A 227 -20.20 9.82 -10.70
N PRO A 228 -20.49 8.78 -11.51
CA PRO A 228 -19.95 7.44 -11.27
C PRO A 228 -18.42 7.34 -11.36
N MET A 229 -17.78 8.20 -12.17
CA MET A 229 -16.32 8.28 -12.28
C MET A 229 -15.65 8.51 -10.92
N ILE A 230 -16.21 9.42 -10.11
CA ILE A 230 -15.70 9.73 -8.78
C ILE A 230 -15.77 8.50 -7.86
N ALA A 231 -16.85 7.72 -7.94
CA ALA A 231 -17.01 6.51 -7.13
C ALA A 231 -15.99 5.43 -7.52
N ASP A 232 -15.75 5.27 -8.82
CA ASP A 232 -14.78 4.30 -9.35
C ASP A 232 -13.34 4.67 -8.96
N LEU A 233 -12.95 5.94 -9.16
CA LEU A 233 -11.63 6.45 -8.73
C LEU A 233 -11.45 6.33 -7.21
N ASN A 234 -12.50 6.63 -6.44
CA ASN A 234 -12.45 6.48 -4.98
C ASN A 234 -12.29 5.02 -4.55
N THR A 235 -12.85 4.07 -5.28
CA THR A 235 -12.67 2.64 -5.00
C THR A 235 -11.22 2.21 -5.22
N TYR A 236 -10.58 2.69 -6.28
CA TYR A 236 -9.16 2.45 -6.52
C TYR A 236 -8.29 3.00 -5.37
N LEU A 237 -8.55 4.26 -4.97
CA LEU A 237 -7.82 4.93 -3.90
C LEU A 237 -8.00 4.30 -2.53
N THR A 238 -9.24 3.94 -2.16
CA THR A 238 -9.58 3.51 -0.78
C THR A 238 -9.51 2.00 -0.57
N LYS A 239 -9.53 1.20 -1.64
CA LYS A 239 -9.51 -0.27 -1.54
C LYS A 239 -8.29 -0.90 -2.23
N ALA A 240 -8.05 -0.58 -3.49
CA ALA A 240 -7.03 -1.28 -4.29
C ALA A 240 -5.59 -0.92 -3.87
N ILE A 241 -5.29 0.39 -3.71
CA ILE A 241 -3.98 0.84 -3.24
C ILE A 241 -3.69 0.32 -1.81
N PRO A 242 -4.59 0.50 -0.81
CA PRO A 242 -4.33 0.02 0.55
C PRO A 242 -4.13 -1.49 0.66
N ASP A 243 -4.89 -2.30 -0.08
CA ASP A 243 -4.71 -3.76 -0.08
C ASP A 243 -3.34 -4.17 -0.63
N THR A 244 -2.86 -3.47 -1.67
CA THR A 244 -1.53 -3.71 -2.24
C THR A 244 -0.44 -3.27 -1.27
N LYS A 245 -0.56 -2.07 -0.67
CA LYS A 245 0.36 -1.58 0.37
C LYS A 245 0.48 -2.57 1.53
N LEU A 246 -0.65 -3.04 2.07
CA LEU A 246 -0.68 -4.04 3.16
C LEU A 246 0.05 -5.34 2.78
N THR A 247 -0.02 -5.74 1.51
CA THR A 247 0.67 -6.95 1.04
C THR A 247 2.18 -6.75 1.01
N ILE A 248 2.64 -5.57 0.57
CA ILE A 248 4.06 -5.21 0.57
C ILE A 248 4.58 -5.07 2.01
N GLU A 249 3.79 -4.52 2.94
CA GLU A 249 4.14 -4.44 4.37
C GLU A 249 4.32 -5.83 4.99
N LYS A 250 3.41 -6.78 4.69
CA LYS A 250 3.54 -8.18 5.13
C LYS A 250 4.79 -8.85 4.53
N TYR A 251 5.12 -8.53 3.28
CA TYR A 251 6.36 -8.98 2.66
C TYR A 251 7.60 -8.44 3.38
N ALA A 252 7.62 -7.14 3.69
CA ALA A 252 8.71 -6.51 4.43
C ALA A 252 8.87 -7.12 5.82
N ASP A 253 7.77 -7.42 6.50
CA ASP A 253 7.79 -8.09 7.80
C ASP A 253 8.38 -9.51 7.74
N ALA A 254 7.99 -10.30 6.73
CA ALA A 254 8.54 -11.63 6.48
C ALA A 254 10.03 -11.58 6.10
N LYS A 255 10.44 -10.58 5.30
CA LYS A 255 11.84 -10.31 4.99
C LYS A 255 12.64 -10.04 6.26
N PHE A 256 12.20 -9.11 7.12
CA PHE A 256 12.94 -8.78 8.35
C PHE A 256 13.03 -9.97 9.31
N GLU A 257 11.99 -10.81 9.39
CA GLU A 257 12.06 -12.07 10.13
C GLU A 257 13.13 -13.00 9.56
N TYR A 258 13.15 -13.23 8.24
CA TYR A 258 14.19 -14.04 7.60
C TYR A 258 15.61 -13.48 7.83
N LEU A 259 15.81 -12.17 7.66
CA LEU A 259 17.11 -11.53 7.87
C LEU A 259 17.58 -11.62 9.31
N SER A 260 16.67 -11.55 10.29
CA SER A 260 17.01 -11.71 11.70
C SER A 260 17.58 -13.10 12.00
N TYR A 261 17.03 -14.15 11.39
CA TYR A 261 17.59 -15.50 11.47
C TYR A 261 18.92 -15.64 10.74
N CYS A 262 19.09 -15.01 9.57
CA CYS A 262 20.38 -14.98 8.88
C CYS A 262 21.48 -14.35 9.74
N LEU A 263 21.17 -13.23 10.39
CA LEU A 263 22.10 -12.57 11.29
C LEU A 263 22.43 -13.44 12.51
N LYS A 264 21.43 -14.07 13.13
CA LYS A 264 21.66 -14.97 14.26
C LYS A 264 22.54 -16.16 13.89
N VAL A 265 22.31 -16.78 12.73
CA VAL A 265 23.19 -17.87 12.25
C VAL A 265 24.62 -17.38 12.09
N LYS A 266 24.82 -16.21 11.47
CA LYS A 266 26.16 -15.63 11.30
C LYS A 266 26.85 -15.38 12.64
N GLU A 267 26.15 -14.80 13.62
CA GLU A 267 26.70 -14.58 14.96
C GLU A 267 27.11 -15.90 15.63
N MET A 268 26.31 -16.96 15.48
CA MET A 268 26.64 -18.28 16.00
C MET A 268 27.81 -18.94 15.26
N ASP A 269 27.92 -18.74 13.94
CA ASP A 269 29.07 -19.20 13.14
C ASP A 269 30.37 -18.49 13.57
N ASP A 270 30.30 -17.17 13.78
CA ASP A 270 31.42 -16.33 14.21
C ASP A 270 31.86 -16.70 15.65
N GLU A 271 30.91 -17.02 16.53
CA GLU A 271 31.17 -17.56 17.88
C GLU A 271 31.90 -18.91 17.79
N GLU A 272 31.39 -19.88 17.02
CA GLU A 272 32.04 -21.19 16.83
C GLU A 272 33.48 -21.04 16.32
N CYS A 273 33.69 -20.16 15.34
CA CYS A 273 35.03 -19.88 14.80
C CYS A 273 35.96 -19.28 15.85
N SER A 274 35.44 -18.40 16.72
CA SER A 274 36.22 -17.74 17.77
C SER A 274 36.68 -18.73 18.85
N TYR A 275 35.77 -19.57 19.35
CA TYR A 275 36.10 -20.63 20.32
C TYR A 275 37.08 -21.65 19.72
N ALA A 276 36.87 -22.05 18.46
CA ALA A 276 37.78 -22.96 17.76
C ALA A 276 39.19 -22.36 17.59
N ALA A 277 39.31 -21.05 17.33
CA ALA A 277 40.60 -20.37 17.22
C ALA A 277 41.35 -20.29 18.56
N LEU A 278 40.60 -20.17 19.67
CA LEU A 278 41.14 -20.20 21.03
C LEU A 278 41.41 -21.62 21.55
N GLN A 279 41.00 -22.66 20.81
CA GLN A 279 41.04 -24.07 21.24
C GLN A 279 40.24 -24.32 22.51
N GLU A 280 39.18 -23.54 22.73
CA GLU A 280 38.29 -23.70 23.88
C GLU A 280 37.06 -24.55 23.49
N PRO A 281 36.61 -25.44 24.38
CA PRO A 281 35.39 -26.20 24.15
C PRO A 281 34.17 -25.28 24.21
N LEU A 282 33.20 -25.52 23.32
CA LEU A 282 31.92 -24.81 23.31
C LEU A 282 30.81 -25.82 23.56
N TYR A 283 30.22 -25.77 24.77
CA TYR A 283 29.25 -26.75 25.27
C TYR A 283 28.17 -27.10 24.24
N ARG A 284 27.51 -26.10 23.63
CA ARG A 284 26.44 -26.35 22.64
C ARG A 284 26.92 -27.18 21.46
N VAL A 285 28.16 -27.02 21.02
CA VAL A 285 28.72 -27.74 19.88
C VAL A 285 29.08 -29.17 20.27
N GLU A 286 29.64 -29.36 21.45
CA GLU A 286 30.01 -30.67 22.00
C GLU A 286 28.79 -31.56 22.25
N THR A 287 27.63 -30.96 22.57
CA THR A 287 26.37 -31.67 22.84
C THR A 287 25.42 -31.76 21.63
N GLY A 288 25.95 -31.59 20.41
CA GLY A 288 25.20 -31.85 19.16
C GLY A 288 24.53 -30.64 18.51
N ASN A 289 24.78 -29.44 19.03
CA ASN A 289 24.42 -28.14 18.45
C ASN A 289 22.94 -27.94 18.13
N TYR A 290 22.06 -28.46 18.99
CA TYR A 290 20.61 -28.42 18.79
C TYR A 290 20.04 -26.99 18.70
N GLU A 291 20.57 -26.05 19.48
CA GLU A 291 20.17 -24.63 19.38
C GLU A 291 20.44 -24.06 17.98
N TYR A 292 21.64 -24.28 17.44
CA TYR A 292 21.97 -23.84 16.09
C TYR A 292 21.09 -24.51 15.04
N ARG A 293 20.86 -25.82 15.18
CA ARG A 293 19.99 -26.60 14.28
C ARG A 293 18.53 -26.11 14.31
N LEU A 294 18.01 -25.71 15.46
CA LEU A 294 16.72 -25.05 15.61
C LEU A 294 16.68 -23.72 14.83
N ILE A 295 17.70 -22.87 14.99
CA ILE A 295 17.79 -21.59 14.26
C ILE A 295 17.89 -21.82 12.75
N LEU A 296 18.64 -22.84 12.29
CA LEU A 296 18.69 -23.23 10.87
C LEU A 296 17.31 -23.61 10.34
N ARG A 297 16.53 -24.40 11.11
CA ARG A 297 15.15 -24.77 10.74
C ARG A 297 14.26 -23.53 10.64
N CYS A 298 14.28 -22.66 11.65
CA CYS A 298 13.50 -21.43 11.64
C CYS A 298 13.89 -20.50 10.47
N ARG A 299 15.18 -20.40 10.15
CA ARG A 299 15.69 -19.65 9.00
C ARG A 299 15.13 -20.20 7.69
N GLN A 300 15.11 -21.52 7.50
CA GLN A 300 14.53 -22.15 6.30
C GLN A 300 13.04 -21.81 6.19
N LEU A 301 12.26 -22.01 7.25
CA LEU A 301 10.83 -21.71 7.24
C LEU A 301 10.54 -20.22 6.97
N ALA A 302 11.34 -19.32 7.55
CA ALA A 302 11.23 -17.89 7.29
C ALA A 302 11.58 -17.53 5.83
N ARG A 303 12.60 -18.17 5.24
CA ARG A 303 12.96 -18.01 3.82
C ARG A 303 11.82 -18.42 2.90
N GLU A 304 11.19 -19.56 3.16
CA GLU A 304 10.05 -20.06 2.38
C GLU A 304 8.87 -19.09 2.43
N ARG A 305 8.52 -18.60 3.63
CA ARG A 305 7.49 -17.56 3.80
C ARG A 305 7.84 -16.27 3.05
N PHE A 306 9.08 -15.79 3.18
CA PHE A 306 9.57 -14.61 2.48
C PHE A 306 9.50 -14.77 0.96
N ALA A 307 9.94 -15.90 0.42
CA ALA A 307 9.90 -16.19 -1.01
C ALA A 307 8.46 -16.24 -1.55
N LYS A 308 7.54 -16.85 -0.81
CA LYS A 308 6.11 -16.87 -1.14
C LYS A 308 5.52 -15.45 -1.16
N MET A 309 5.73 -14.68 -0.10
CA MET A 309 5.25 -13.29 -0.03
C MET A 309 5.81 -12.41 -1.16
N ARG A 310 7.07 -12.64 -1.56
CA ARG A 310 7.68 -11.94 -2.69
C ARG A 310 6.92 -12.22 -4.01
N ALA A 311 6.57 -13.48 -4.26
CA ALA A 311 5.79 -13.86 -5.42
C ALA A 311 4.38 -13.24 -5.37
N ASP A 312 3.72 -13.30 -4.20
CA ASP A 312 2.38 -12.73 -4.00
C ASP A 312 2.37 -11.20 -4.26
N VAL A 313 3.38 -10.46 -3.79
CA VAL A 313 3.53 -9.03 -4.05
C VAL A 313 3.70 -8.73 -5.53
N LEU A 314 4.55 -9.49 -6.24
CA LEU A 314 4.78 -9.28 -7.68
C LEU A 314 3.50 -9.46 -8.49
N VAL A 315 2.73 -10.52 -8.21
CA VAL A 315 1.44 -10.75 -8.86
C VAL A 315 0.44 -9.65 -8.52
N LYS A 316 0.37 -9.20 -7.26
CA LYS A 316 -0.53 -8.11 -6.88
C LYS A 316 -0.18 -6.78 -7.55
N LEU A 317 1.10 -6.45 -7.66
CA LEU A 317 1.54 -5.24 -8.35
C LEU A 317 1.16 -5.30 -9.84
N GLU A 318 1.35 -6.45 -10.49
CA GLU A 318 0.95 -6.63 -11.90
C GLU A 318 -0.56 -6.49 -12.09
N LEU A 319 -1.37 -7.09 -11.20
CA LEU A 319 -2.83 -6.96 -11.25
C LEU A 319 -3.28 -5.52 -10.98
N LEU A 320 -2.62 -4.80 -10.07
CA LEU A 320 -2.91 -3.40 -9.79
C LEU A 320 -2.61 -2.53 -11.02
N ASP A 321 -1.44 -2.71 -11.64
CA ASP A 321 -1.02 -1.93 -12.81
C ASP A 321 -1.93 -2.18 -14.02
N GLN A 322 -2.31 -3.43 -14.28
CA GLN A 322 -3.25 -3.76 -15.37
C GLN A 322 -4.61 -3.09 -15.18
N LYS A 323 -5.15 -3.13 -13.96
CA LYS A 323 -6.43 -2.50 -13.62
C LYS A 323 -6.34 -0.98 -13.67
N HIS A 324 -5.26 -0.41 -13.13
CA HIS A 324 -4.99 1.02 -13.08
C HIS A 324 -5.06 1.69 -14.45
N VAL A 325 -4.35 1.14 -15.43
CA VAL A 325 -4.27 1.71 -16.78
C VAL A 325 -5.63 1.69 -17.47
N GLN A 326 -6.36 0.58 -17.36
CA GLN A 326 -7.69 0.46 -17.98
C GLN A 326 -8.70 1.41 -17.35
N ASP A 327 -8.73 1.46 -16.01
CA ASP A 327 -9.70 2.27 -15.27
C ASP A 327 -9.45 3.77 -15.48
N ILE A 328 -8.21 4.29 -15.35
CA ILE A 328 -7.97 5.73 -15.54
C ILE A 328 -8.34 6.19 -16.95
N VAL A 329 -7.85 5.49 -17.97
CA VAL A 329 -8.01 5.94 -19.35
C VAL A 329 -9.49 6.01 -19.70
N PHE A 330 -10.26 5.00 -19.29
CA PHE A 330 -11.71 4.98 -19.48
C PHE A 330 -12.39 6.14 -18.75
N GLN A 331 -12.04 6.37 -17.48
CA GLN A 331 -12.64 7.41 -16.65
C GLN A 331 -12.32 8.83 -17.14
N LEU A 332 -11.07 9.10 -17.54
CA LEU A 332 -10.66 10.39 -18.12
C LEU A 332 -11.32 10.62 -19.48
N HIS A 333 -11.38 9.60 -20.33
CA HIS A 333 -12.05 9.71 -21.62
C HIS A 333 -13.54 10.01 -21.45
N ARG A 334 -14.21 9.33 -20.50
CA ARG A 334 -15.61 9.60 -20.14
C ARG A 334 -15.80 11.04 -19.66
N PHE A 335 -14.90 11.55 -18.82
CA PHE A 335 -14.95 12.92 -18.33
C PHE A 335 -14.84 13.95 -19.46
N ILE A 336 -13.81 13.82 -20.29
CA ILE A 336 -13.54 14.75 -21.41
C ILE A 336 -14.68 14.72 -22.42
N THR A 337 -15.16 13.52 -22.78
CA THR A 337 -16.25 13.36 -23.74
C THR A 337 -17.56 13.95 -23.22
N ALA A 338 -17.84 13.81 -21.92
CA ALA A 338 -19.02 14.40 -21.31
C ALA A 338 -18.93 15.94 -21.30
N LEU A 339 -17.77 16.51 -20.97
CA LEU A 339 -17.54 17.95 -21.02
C LEU A 339 -17.62 18.51 -22.45
N ASP A 340 -16.98 17.87 -23.41
CA ASP A 340 -17.04 18.25 -24.83
C ASP A 340 -18.49 18.26 -25.33
N LYS A 341 -19.25 17.22 -25.02
CA LYS A 341 -20.67 17.15 -25.35
C LYS A 341 -21.46 18.28 -24.69
N TYR A 342 -21.28 18.50 -23.39
CA TYR A 342 -21.96 19.58 -22.66
C TYR A 342 -21.70 20.94 -23.30
N HIS A 343 -20.44 21.26 -23.61
CA HIS A 343 -20.09 22.54 -24.22
C HIS A 343 -20.61 22.68 -25.66
N LYS A 344 -20.61 21.59 -26.46
CA LYS A 344 -21.22 21.58 -27.79
C LYS A 344 -22.72 21.81 -27.73
N ASP A 345 -23.43 21.06 -26.89
CA ASP A 345 -24.87 21.20 -26.69
C ASP A 345 -25.21 22.65 -26.27
N CYS A 346 -24.49 23.22 -25.30
CA CYS A 346 -24.66 24.61 -24.88
C CYS A 346 -24.38 25.62 -26.00
N ASN A 347 -23.35 25.37 -26.82
CA ASN A 347 -23.01 26.24 -27.94
C ASN A 347 -24.08 26.23 -29.03
N ASP A 348 -24.64 25.06 -29.34
CA ASP A 348 -25.69 24.92 -30.34
C ASP A 348 -26.98 25.61 -29.89
N VAL A 349 -27.36 25.47 -28.61
CA VAL A 349 -28.49 26.20 -28.01
C VAL A 349 -28.29 27.72 -28.08
N MET A 350 -27.08 28.20 -27.77
CA MET A 350 -26.78 29.64 -27.78
C MET A 350 -26.67 30.23 -29.19
N LYS A 351 -26.21 29.45 -30.18
CA LYS A 351 -26.16 29.88 -31.60
C LYS A 351 -27.53 30.17 -32.17
N GLU A 352 -28.54 29.38 -31.79
CA GLU A 352 -29.92 29.60 -32.24
C GLU A 352 -30.59 30.79 -31.53
N ALA A 353 -30.03 31.22 -30.39
CA ALA A 353 -30.48 32.37 -29.60
C ALA A 353 -29.79 33.69 -30.00
N ASP A 354 -29.44 33.87 -31.29
CA ASP A 354 -28.83 35.09 -31.82
C ASP A 354 -29.86 36.23 -31.91
N ILE A 355 -30.08 36.92 -30.78
CA ILE A 355 -31.08 38.01 -30.66
C ILE A 355 -30.46 39.25 -30.00
N PHE A 356 -29.15 39.44 -30.19
CA PHE A 356 -28.48 40.66 -29.75
C PHE A 356 -28.17 41.57 -30.95
N PRO A 357 -28.40 42.89 -30.86
CA PRO A 357 -28.82 43.66 -29.68
C PRO A 357 -30.34 43.78 -29.59
N ILE A 358 -30.89 43.51 -28.40
CA ILE A 358 -32.17 44.10 -28.01
C ILE A 358 -31.91 45.60 -27.98
N GLU A 359 -32.36 46.33 -29.00
CA GLU A 359 -32.47 47.80 -28.90
C GLU A 359 -33.49 48.09 -27.81
N VAL A 360 -33.03 48.17 -26.56
CA VAL A 360 -33.80 48.71 -25.45
C VAL A 360 -33.82 50.22 -25.68
N ASP A 361 -34.77 50.69 -26.48
CA ASP A 361 -35.00 52.12 -26.62
C ASP A 361 -35.63 52.61 -25.32
N LEU A 362 -34.78 52.98 -24.36
CA LEU A 362 -35.15 53.63 -23.10
C LEU A 362 -35.64 55.05 -23.39
N THR A 363 -36.66 55.20 -24.24
CA THR A 363 -37.41 56.45 -24.30
C THR A 363 -38.16 56.57 -22.99
N ILE A 364 -37.78 57.60 -22.22
CA ILE A 364 -38.28 57.94 -20.90
C ILE A 364 -39.77 58.30 -21.00
N PRO A 365 -40.67 57.50 -20.39
CA PRO A 365 -41.62 58.11 -19.45
C PRO A 365 -41.79 57.34 -18.12
N THR A 366 -41.12 56.20 -17.92
CA THR A 366 -41.29 55.37 -16.71
C THR A 366 -40.60 55.90 -15.45
N LEU A 367 -39.66 56.86 -15.57
CA LEU A 367 -38.97 57.46 -14.40
C LEU A 367 -39.70 58.67 -13.78
N ARG A 368 -40.78 59.19 -14.39
CA ARG A 368 -41.45 60.40 -13.89
C ARG A 368 -42.53 60.15 -12.83
N THR A 369 -42.94 58.90 -12.59
CA THR A 369 -44.04 58.62 -11.67
C THR A 369 -43.61 58.53 -10.20
N ILE A 370 -42.31 58.55 -9.89
CA ILE A 370 -41.80 58.43 -8.50
C ILE A 370 -41.50 59.81 -7.88
N GLY A 371 -41.55 60.90 -8.66
CA GLY A 371 -40.93 62.18 -8.29
C GLY A 371 -41.85 63.35 -7.95
N ASN A 372 -43.13 63.16 -7.65
CA ASN A 372 -44.01 64.25 -7.18
C ASN A 372 -45.15 63.67 -6.34
N ASN A 373 -45.03 63.78 -5.02
CA ASN A 373 -46.09 64.30 -4.14
C ASN A 373 -45.46 64.63 -2.78
N ASP A 374 -45.74 65.87 -2.37
CA ASP A 374 -45.68 66.41 -1.00
C ASP A 374 -44.30 66.78 -0.45
N ALA A 375 -43.82 67.95 -0.89
CA ALA A 375 -43.02 68.85 -0.07
C ALA A 375 -43.94 69.96 0.46
N ASP A 376 -44.20 69.96 1.77
CA ASP A 376 -44.63 71.12 2.55
C ASP A 376 -43.99 71.02 3.96
N GLU A 377 -42.85 71.71 4.09
CA GLU A 377 -42.46 72.67 5.14
C GLU A 377 -43.09 72.58 6.56
N ILE A 378 -42.23 72.43 7.60
CA ILE A 378 -42.00 73.38 8.74
C ILE A 378 -41.43 72.67 9.99
N ASP A 379 -40.18 73.02 10.30
CA ASP A 379 -39.51 73.36 11.58
C ASP A 379 -39.74 72.63 12.93
N ASN A 380 -38.58 72.26 13.49
CA ASN A 380 -38.05 72.48 14.85
C ASN A 380 -38.35 71.58 16.07
N GLU A 381 -37.22 71.34 16.76
CA GLU A 381 -36.99 71.09 18.19
C GLU A 381 -36.94 69.66 18.80
N ASN A 382 -35.71 69.33 19.22
CA ASN A 382 -35.29 68.77 20.51
C ASN A 382 -35.87 67.44 21.01
N GLY A 383 -34.99 66.46 21.24
CA GLY A 383 -35.28 65.30 22.09
C GLY A 383 -34.10 64.34 22.15
N GLU A 384 -33.43 64.34 23.30
CA GLU A 384 -32.20 63.63 23.61
C GLU A 384 -32.31 62.09 23.64
N ALA A 385 -31.12 61.48 23.62
CA ALA A 385 -30.71 60.34 24.45
C ALA A 385 -30.79 58.91 23.89
N ASN A 386 -29.57 58.44 23.59
CA ASN A 386 -28.94 57.21 24.10
C ASN A 386 -29.17 55.88 23.36
N GLY A 387 -28.04 55.24 23.02
CA GLY A 387 -27.98 53.78 22.91
C GLY A 387 -26.95 53.20 21.94
N ASP A 388 -25.68 53.59 22.08
CA ASP A 388 -24.44 52.81 21.85
C ASP A 388 -24.30 51.86 20.64
N ASP A 389 -23.43 52.29 19.72
CA ASP A 389 -22.17 51.64 19.27
C ASP A 389 -22.05 50.10 19.39
N LEU A 390 -21.93 49.40 18.26
CA LEU A 390 -20.69 49.10 17.50
C LEU A 390 -19.76 48.07 18.17
N PHE A 391 -19.63 46.93 17.49
CA PHE A 391 -18.45 46.06 17.30
C PHE A 391 -17.33 46.04 18.35
N HIS A 392 -16.98 44.85 18.85
CA HIS A 392 -15.63 44.20 18.86
C HIS A 392 -15.68 43.04 19.89
N ASP A 393 -15.35 41.79 19.60
CA ASP A 393 -14.10 41.11 19.18
C ASP A 393 -13.41 40.38 20.36
N ASP A 394 -13.24 39.06 20.15
CA ASP A 394 -12.25 38.10 20.64
C ASP A 394 -12.16 37.44 22.06
N GLN A 395 -12.13 36.08 22.00
CA GLN A 395 -11.41 35.05 22.80
C GLN A 395 -11.83 34.85 24.28
N GLN A 396 -12.06 33.65 24.88
CA GLN A 396 -11.43 32.31 24.79
C GLN A 396 -12.24 31.25 25.63
N GLU A 397 -12.22 29.95 25.23
CA GLU A 397 -12.42 28.68 26.01
C GLU A 397 -13.66 28.52 26.97
N ASN A 398 -14.45 27.44 27.02
CA ASN A 398 -14.23 26.00 26.77
C ASN A 398 -15.59 25.22 26.83
N ILE A 399 -15.62 24.02 26.22
CA ILE A 399 -16.48 22.84 26.50
C ILE A 399 -17.83 22.65 25.75
N SER A 400 -17.86 21.52 25.01
CA SER A 400 -18.97 20.64 24.57
C SER A 400 -19.60 20.81 23.16
N ASN A 401 -19.08 19.98 22.25
CA ASN A 401 -19.55 19.46 20.93
C ASN A 401 -21.09 19.48 20.63
N PRO A 402 -21.52 19.34 19.34
CA PRO A 402 -20.85 19.63 18.06
C PRO A 402 -21.71 20.55 17.16
N GLN A 403 -21.10 21.59 16.58
CA GLN A 403 -21.66 22.26 15.41
C GLN A 403 -21.56 21.31 14.22
N LYS A 404 -22.72 21.02 13.61
CA LYS A 404 -22.82 20.44 12.28
C LYS A 404 -22.04 21.32 11.30
N THR A 405 -20.88 20.85 10.88
CA THR A 405 -20.30 21.19 9.59
C THR A 405 -21.35 20.95 8.53
N VAL A 406 -21.49 21.88 7.59
CA VAL A 406 -22.30 21.70 6.38
C VAL A 406 -21.55 20.71 5.49
N GLU A 407 -21.56 19.45 5.91
CA GLU A 407 -21.09 18.29 5.16
C GLU A 407 -22.31 17.59 4.54
N ASP A 408 -22.16 17.19 3.27
CA ASP A 408 -22.95 16.16 2.59
C ASP A 408 -24.41 16.41 2.18
N VAL A 409 -24.90 17.65 2.14
CA VAL A 409 -26.23 17.92 1.57
C VAL A 409 -26.11 18.57 0.18
N ASP A 410 -26.68 17.88 -0.82
CA ASP A 410 -27.03 18.32 -2.18
C ASP A 410 -26.21 17.90 -3.41
N LEU A 411 -25.33 16.90 -3.32
CA LEU A 411 -24.94 16.10 -4.51
C LEU A 411 -25.64 14.73 -4.60
N LEU A 412 -26.32 14.31 -3.53
CA LEU A 412 -26.99 13.00 -3.44
C LEU A 412 -28.44 13.01 -3.96
N ASN A 413 -29.10 14.17 -4.07
CA ASN A 413 -30.54 14.28 -4.41
C ASN A 413 -30.86 14.65 -5.87
N ILE A 414 -29.87 14.71 -6.77
CA ILE A 414 -30.10 15.04 -8.18
C ILE A 414 -30.66 13.80 -8.91
N GLY A 415 -31.96 13.53 -8.74
CA GLY A 415 -32.63 12.38 -9.36
C GLY A 415 -34.00 11.96 -8.82
N GLN A 416 -34.60 12.67 -7.85
CA GLN A 416 -36.01 12.49 -7.53
C GLN A 416 -36.86 13.57 -8.20
#